data_AF-A0A0A8USE7-F1
#
_entry.id   AF-A0A0A8USE7-F1
#
_cell.length_a   1.000
_cell.length_b   1.000
_cell.length_c   1.000
_cell.angle_alpha   90.00
_cell.angle_beta   90.00
_cell.angle_gamma   90.00
#
_symmetry.space_group_name_H-M   'P 1'
#
loop_
_entity.id
_entity.type
_entity.pdbx_description
1 polymer ?
#
loop_
_entity_poly.entity_id
_entity_poly.type
_entity_poly.pdbx_seq_one_letter_code
_entity_poly.pdbx_strand_id
1 'polypeptide(L)'
;MAKQRKRSVFSIKNELIKKSQEAALAAIQLYNNPLITFKSESFIILMNIAWTYLLHAYFRKNIIEYRYYNSQKSRKLFIKTKHGAYKYWELEKCLTHESCPLEKAIKDNLLFLIGIRHEIEHQMTSKIDSFFSAKFQACCINYNSTLKNLFGNDYGLEKITPIALQLFSFGESQVDELIEKRNCLKIYWILFQIMKLIVIL
;
A
#
# COMPACT_ATOMS: atom_id res chain seq x y z
N MET A 1 -18.05 32.53 7.98
CA MET A 1 -17.74 31.16 8.44
C MET A 1 -18.44 30.15 7.55
N ALA A 2 -17.71 29.33 6.78
CA ALA A 2 -18.31 28.34 5.90
C ALA A 2 -18.98 27.22 6.73
N LYS A 3 -20.30 27.07 6.57
CA LYS A 3 -21.13 26.06 7.26
C LYS A 3 -20.63 24.67 6.86
N GLN A 4 -20.03 23.92 7.79
CA GLN A 4 -19.59 22.54 7.55
C GLN A 4 -20.78 21.68 7.13
N ARG A 5 -20.83 21.29 5.85
CA ARG A 5 -21.81 20.34 5.32
C ARG A 5 -21.65 19.02 6.07
N LYS A 6 -22.67 18.60 6.84
CA LYS A 6 -22.77 17.23 7.36
C LYS A 6 -22.94 16.28 6.16
N ARG A 7 -21.85 15.68 5.69
CA ARG A 7 -21.89 14.69 4.60
C ARG A 7 -22.50 13.39 5.12
N SER A 8 -23.42 12.80 4.36
CA SER A 8 -23.99 11.48 4.68
C SER A 8 -22.93 10.38 4.53
N VAL A 9 -23.12 9.26 5.24
CA VAL A 9 -22.19 8.11 5.21
C VAL A 9 -21.91 7.63 3.78
N PHE A 10 -22.95 7.62 2.93
CA PHE A 10 -22.87 7.24 1.52
C PHE A 10 -21.95 8.16 0.71
N SER A 11 -22.04 9.48 0.93
CA SER A 11 -21.22 10.47 0.22
C SER A 11 -19.73 10.32 0.54
N ILE A 12 -19.38 10.07 1.80
CA ILE A 12 -17.98 9.90 2.22
C ILE A 12 -17.40 8.59 1.69
N LYS A 13 -18.16 7.49 1.76
CA LYS A 13 -17.75 6.19 1.23
C LYS A 13 -17.41 6.29 -0.27
N ASN A 14 -18.30 6.90 -1.06
CA ASN A 14 -18.07 7.03 -2.51
C ASN A 14 -16.88 7.95 -2.81
N GLU A 15 -16.68 9.01 -2.02
CA GLU A 15 -15.50 9.87 -2.15
C GLU A 15 -14.20 9.10 -1.87
N LEU A 16 -14.18 8.24 -0.85
CA LEU A 16 -13.03 7.38 -0.55
C LEU A 16 -12.75 6.40 -1.69
N ILE A 17 -13.79 5.75 -2.23
CA ILE A 17 -13.64 4.83 -3.37
C ILE A 17 -13.07 5.56 -4.59
N LYS A 18 -13.60 6.75 -4.92
CA LYS A 18 -13.10 7.54 -6.05
C LYS A 18 -11.63 7.91 -5.88
N LYS A 19 -11.23 8.41 -4.70
CA LYS A 19 -9.83 8.74 -4.39
C LYS A 19 -8.92 7.51 -4.43
N SER A 20 -9.43 6.38 -3.96
CA SER A 20 -8.74 5.09 -4.01
C SER A 20 -8.45 4.67 -5.45
N GLN A 21 -9.46 4.73 -6.32
CA GLN A 21 -9.33 4.45 -7.76
C GLN A 21 -8.37 5.42 -8.46
N GLU A 22 -8.51 6.72 -8.22
CA GLU A 22 -7.63 7.75 -8.81
C GLU A 22 -6.16 7.52 -8.40
N ALA A 23 -5.89 7.20 -7.14
CA ALA A 23 -4.54 6.89 -6.67
C ALA A 23 -3.97 5.62 -7.33
N ALA A 24 -4.78 4.55 -7.44
CA ALA A 24 -4.36 3.32 -8.11
C ALA A 24 -4.06 3.54 -9.60
N LEU A 25 -4.90 4.30 -10.30
CA LEU A 25 -4.70 4.64 -11.71
C LEU A 25 -3.44 5.49 -11.91
N ALA A 26 -3.22 6.49 -11.06
CA ALA A 26 -1.99 7.28 -11.08
C ALA A 26 -0.74 6.42 -10.87
N ALA A 27 -0.79 5.45 -9.96
CA ALA A 27 0.30 4.51 -9.72
C ALA A 27 0.65 3.73 -10.99
N ILE A 28 -0.36 3.14 -11.65
CA ILE A 28 -0.21 2.34 -12.86
C ILE A 28 0.33 3.20 -14.02
N GLN A 29 -0.22 4.40 -14.22
CA GLN A 29 0.20 5.29 -15.29
C GLN A 29 1.65 5.76 -15.13
N LEU A 30 2.04 6.13 -13.91
CA LEU A 30 3.42 6.54 -13.62
C LEU A 30 4.39 5.37 -13.79
N TYR A 31 4.00 4.17 -13.37
CA TYR A 31 4.84 2.98 -13.53
C TYR A 31 5.11 2.63 -15.00
N ASN A 32 4.10 2.81 -15.85
CA ASN A 32 4.19 2.54 -17.27
C ASN A 32 4.87 3.66 -18.09
N ASN A 33 5.15 4.82 -17.49
CA ASN A 33 5.79 5.93 -18.21
C ASN A 33 7.32 5.72 -18.30
N PRO A 34 7.89 5.55 -19.50
CA PRO A 34 9.33 5.26 -19.66
C PRO A 34 10.24 6.45 -19.31
N LEU A 35 9.70 7.67 -19.22
CA LEU A 35 10.45 8.88 -18.87
C LEU A 35 10.67 9.03 -17.37
N ILE A 36 9.91 8.28 -16.55
CA ILE A 36 9.99 8.36 -15.10
C ILE A 36 11.00 7.35 -14.57
N THR A 37 12.00 7.85 -13.86
CA THR A 37 13.05 7.03 -13.24
C THR A 37 12.69 6.55 -11.83
N PHE A 38 11.86 7.30 -11.08
CA PHE A 38 11.42 6.95 -9.71
C PHE A 38 10.07 6.18 -9.71
N LYS A 39 9.92 5.26 -10.68
CA LYS A 39 8.61 4.66 -10.99
C LYS A 39 8.15 3.64 -9.94
N SER A 40 9.05 2.85 -9.38
CA SER A 40 8.71 1.86 -8.35
C SER A 40 8.35 2.53 -7.03
N GLU A 41 9.09 3.57 -6.65
CA GLU A 41 8.84 4.40 -5.47
C GLU A 41 7.46 5.06 -5.56
N SER A 42 7.19 5.71 -6.70
CA SER A 42 5.87 6.30 -7.01
C SER A 42 4.76 5.28 -6.87
N PHE A 43 4.95 4.11 -7.50
CA PHE A 43 3.98 3.05 -7.52
C PHE A 43 3.65 2.56 -6.10
N ILE A 44 4.67 2.26 -5.30
CA ILE A 44 4.51 1.75 -3.93
C ILE A 44 3.76 2.77 -3.07
N ILE A 45 4.14 4.05 -3.13
CA ILE A 45 3.51 5.11 -2.34
C ILE A 45 2.04 5.27 -2.74
N LEU A 46 1.75 5.37 -4.04
CA LEU A 46 0.39 5.58 -4.53
C LEU A 46 -0.50 4.36 -4.32
N MET A 47 0.02 3.14 -4.49
CA MET A 47 -0.74 1.92 -4.18
C MET A 47 -1.01 1.79 -2.68
N ASN A 48 -0.08 2.19 -1.81
CA ASN A 48 -0.33 2.23 -0.36
C ASN A 48 -1.50 3.16 -0.02
N ILE A 49 -1.53 4.36 -0.62
CA ILE A 49 -2.64 5.30 -0.47
C ILE A 49 -3.94 4.72 -1.02
N ALA A 50 -3.90 4.11 -2.22
CA ALA A 50 -5.06 3.49 -2.85
C ALA A 50 -5.68 2.42 -1.95
N TRP A 51 -4.89 1.46 -1.47
CA TRP A 51 -5.35 0.41 -0.57
C TRP A 51 -5.84 0.94 0.77
N THR A 52 -5.20 1.98 1.32
CA THR A 52 -5.66 2.64 2.55
C THR A 52 -7.08 3.18 2.37
N TYR A 53 -7.34 3.93 1.29
CA TYR A 53 -8.66 4.48 1.03
C TYR A 53 -9.70 3.41 0.71
N LEU A 54 -9.30 2.31 0.05
CA LEU A 54 -10.18 1.16 -0.20
C LEU A 54 -10.66 0.55 1.12
N LEU A 55 -9.73 0.27 2.03
CA LEU A 55 -10.05 -0.31 3.34
C LEU A 55 -10.83 0.67 4.21
N HIS A 56 -10.51 1.97 4.18
CA HIS A 56 -11.31 2.98 4.88
C HIS A 56 -12.75 3.03 4.36
N ALA A 57 -12.95 2.94 3.04
CA ALA A 57 -14.29 2.86 2.46
C ALA A 57 -15.04 1.60 2.94
N TYR A 58 -14.33 0.47 3.04
CA TYR A 58 -14.90 -0.79 3.54
C TYR A 58 -15.26 -0.68 5.02
N PHE A 59 -14.36 -0.20 5.88
CA PHE A 59 -14.64 -0.02 7.30
C PHE A 59 -15.79 0.96 7.51
N ARG A 60 -15.86 2.03 6.70
CA ARG A 60 -16.97 2.98 6.73
C ARG A 60 -18.30 2.34 6.32
N LYS A 61 -18.31 1.49 5.29
CA LYS A 61 -19.50 0.72 4.84
C LYS A 61 -20.02 -0.20 5.94
N ASN A 62 -19.12 -0.82 6.71
CA ASN A 62 -19.44 -1.78 7.75
C ASN A 62 -19.50 -1.18 9.17
N ILE A 63 -19.48 0.15 9.30
CA ILE A 63 -19.56 0.88 10.59
C ILE A 63 -18.43 0.46 11.56
N ILE A 64 -17.26 0.12 11.03
CA ILE A 64 -16.05 -0.17 11.80
C ILE A 64 -15.32 1.15 12.06
N GLU A 65 -14.94 1.39 13.32
CA GLU A 65 -14.22 2.59 13.72
C GLU A 65 -12.72 2.44 13.42
N TYR A 66 -12.23 3.17 12.43
CA TYR A 66 -10.84 3.14 11.97
C TYR A 66 -10.06 4.43 12.32
N ARG A 67 -10.58 5.24 13.25
CA ARG A 67 -9.84 6.35 13.88
C ARG A 67 -9.06 5.85 15.09
N TYR A 68 -7.92 6.47 15.32
CA TYR A 68 -7.20 6.28 16.56
C TYR A 68 -7.98 6.86 17.74
N TYR A 69 -8.10 6.10 18.83
CA TYR A 69 -8.67 6.55 20.09
C TYR A 69 -7.92 5.95 21.27
N ASN A 70 -7.91 6.66 22.40
CA ASN A 70 -7.45 6.14 23.67
C ASN A 70 -8.65 5.54 24.43
N SER A 71 -8.50 4.29 24.89
CA SER A 71 -9.52 3.53 25.65
C SER A 71 -9.36 3.64 27.16
N GLN A 72 -8.39 4.42 27.67
CA GLN A 72 -8.10 4.54 29.11
C GLN A 72 -9.22 5.18 29.94
N LYS A 73 -10.33 5.62 29.32
CA LYS A 73 -11.51 6.17 30.01
C LYS A 73 -12.79 5.51 29.47
N SER A 74 -13.88 5.61 30.21
CA SER A 74 -15.22 5.12 29.85
C SER A 74 -15.78 5.66 28.52
N ARG A 75 -15.11 6.62 27.89
CA ARG A 75 -15.46 7.21 26.58
C ARG A 75 -14.25 7.20 25.65
N LYS A 76 -14.47 6.84 24.38
CA LYS A 76 -13.45 6.86 23.32
C LYS A 76 -12.94 8.28 23.11
N LEU A 77 -11.69 8.54 23.49
CA LEU A 77 -11.04 9.83 23.22
C LEU A 77 -10.27 9.74 21.91
N PHE A 78 -10.82 10.31 20.83
CA PHE A 78 -10.19 10.27 19.51
C PHE A 78 -8.91 11.11 19.45
N ILE A 79 -7.86 10.52 18.90
CA ILE A 79 -6.56 11.18 18.66
C ILE A 79 -6.70 12.09 17.44
N LYS A 80 -6.18 13.31 17.58
CA LYS A 80 -6.12 14.30 16.51
C LYS A 80 -4.68 14.54 16.07
N THR A 81 -4.50 14.96 14.84
CA THR A 81 -3.22 15.44 14.31
C THR A 81 -2.89 16.80 14.92
N LYS A 82 -1.65 17.27 14.74
CA LYS A 82 -1.20 18.60 15.17
C LYS A 82 -2.10 19.74 14.64
N HIS A 83 -2.74 19.53 13.48
CA HIS A 83 -3.65 20.49 12.85
C HIS A 83 -5.14 20.26 13.20
N GLY A 84 -5.43 19.42 14.19
CA GLY A 84 -6.79 19.23 14.72
C GLY A 84 -7.70 18.27 13.93
N ALA A 85 -7.22 17.67 12.84
CA ALA A 85 -7.96 16.63 12.11
C ALA A 85 -7.89 15.29 12.85
N TYR A 86 -8.88 14.41 12.68
CA TYR A 86 -8.81 13.06 13.26
C TYR A 86 -7.67 12.25 12.64
N LYS A 87 -6.93 11.51 13.47
CA LYS A 87 -5.93 10.56 13.01
C LYS A 87 -6.62 9.25 12.64
N TYR A 88 -6.51 8.84 11.39
CA TYR A 88 -7.03 7.56 10.88
C TYR A 88 -5.92 6.52 10.83
N TRP A 89 -6.30 5.24 10.79
CA TRP A 89 -5.37 4.13 10.63
C TRP A 89 -4.62 4.19 9.29
N GLU A 90 -3.32 3.98 9.35
CA GLU A 90 -2.48 3.65 8.21
C GLU A 90 -2.76 2.23 7.67
N LEU A 91 -2.27 1.93 6.47
CA LEU A 91 -2.51 0.64 5.81
C LEU A 91 -2.11 -0.53 6.69
N GLU A 92 -0.93 -0.50 7.30
CA GLU A 92 -0.43 -1.59 8.15
C GLU A 92 -1.39 -1.91 9.32
N LYS A 93 -1.94 -0.88 9.96
CA LYS A 93 -2.95 -1.05 11.00
C LYS A 93 -4.27 -1.59 10.46
N CYS A 94 -4.67 -1.17 9.25
CA CYS A 94 -5.83 -1.72 8.56
C CYS A 94 -5.66 -3.22 8.22
N LEU A 95 -4.46 -3.66 7.85
CA LEU A 95 -4.16 -5.05 7.47
C LEU A 95 -4.13 -6.00 8.66
N THR A 96 -3.65 -5.52 9.81
CA THR A 96 -3.55 -6.29 11.07
C THR A 96 -4.86 -6.36 11.85
N HIS A 97 -5.85 -5.54 11.49
CA HIS A 97 -7.16 -5.56 12.15
C HIS A 97 -7.96 -6.82 11.79
N GLU A 98 -8.67 -7.39 12.77
CA GLU A 98 -9.43 -8.64 12.63
C GLU A 98 -10.52 -8.54 11.55
N SER A 99 -11.22 -7.40 11.48
CA SER A 99 -12.27 -7.15 10.48
C SER A 99 -11.76 -6.82 9.08
N CYS A 100 -10.46 -6.96 8.81
CA CYS A 100 -9.89 -6.70 7.49
C CYS A 100 -10.35 -7.77 6.49
N PRO A 101 -10.96 -7.40 5.34
CA PRO A 101 -11.59 -8.34 4.42
C PRO A 101 -10.59 -9.09 3.51
N LEU A 102 -9.29 -8.82 3.66
CA LEU A 102 -8.28 -9.33 2.74
C LEU A 102 -7.76 -10.70 3.18
N GLU A 103 -7.52 -11.56 2.19
CA GLU A 103 -6.86 -12.84 2.38
C GLU A 103 -5.38 -12.67 2.74
N LYS A 104 -4.81 -13.70 3.36
CA LYS A 104 -3.42 -13.69 3.83
C LYS A 104 -2.42 -13.38 2.71
N ALA A 105 -2.56 -13.99 1.54
CA ALA A 105 -1.65 -13.77 0.41
C ALA A 105 -1.64 -12.30 -0.07
N ILE A 106 -2.81 -11.64 -0.06
CA ILE A 106 -2.92 -10.21 -0.41
C ILE A 106 -2.25 -9.37 0.68
N LYS A 107 -2.52 -9.66 1.95
CA LYS A 107 -1.90 -8.96 3.09
C LYS A 107 -0.38 -9.09 3.06
N ASP A 108 0.15 -10.28 2.81
CA ASP A 108 1.59 -10.54 2.73
C ASP A 108 2.24 -9.75 1.59
N ASN A 109 1.58 -9.65 0.43
CA ASN A 109 2.07 -8.80 -0.67
C ASN A 109 2.08 -7.32 -0.27
N LEU A 110 1.03 -6.82 0.40
CA LEU A 110 0.97 -5.42 0.82
C LEU A 110 1.98 -5.09 1.91
N LEU A 111 2.15 -5.96 2.91
CA LEU A 111 3.16 -5.82 3.95
C LEU A 111 4.58 -5.82 3.36
N PHE A 112 4.81 -6.67 2.36
CA PHE A 112 6.06 -6.66 1.60
C PHE A 112 6.31 -5.30 0.95
N LEU A 113 5.32 -4.73 0.23
CA LEU A 113 5.45 -3.40 -0.39
C LEU A 113 5.63 -2.27 0.63
N ILE A 114 4.98 -2.36 1.80
CA ILE A 114 5.18 -1.41 2.91
C ILE A 114 6.62 -1.49 3.43
N GLY A 115 7.16 -2.71 3.60
CA GLY A 115 8.56 -2.91 3.99
C GLY A 115 9.53 -2.27 3.00
N ILE A 116 9.31 -2.47 1.70
CA ILE A 116 10.13 -1.85 0.66
C ILE A 116 10.01 -0.31 0.69
N ARG A 117 8.83 0.25 0.97
CA ARG A 117 8.69 1.70 1.15
C ARG A 117 9.63 2.25 2.23
N HIS A 118 9.72 1.58 3.38
CA HIS A 118 10.62 2.01 4.46
C HIS A 118 12.10 1.92 4.02
N GLU A 119 12.46 0.84 3.32
CA GLU A 119 13.83 0.68 2.82
C GLU A 119 14.18 1.72 1.75
N ILE A 120 13.26 2.06 0.84
CA ILE A 120 13.45 3.16 -0.14
C ILE A 120 13.62 4.50 0.55
N GLU A 121 12.82 4.79 1.59
CA GLU A 121 12.91 6.04 2.36
C GLU A 121 14.26 6.17 3.09
N HIS A 122 14.89 5.05 3.45
CA HIS A 122 16.15 5.02 4.20
C HIS A 122 17.40 4.68 3.36
N GLN A 123 17.25 4.10 2.17
CA GLN A 123 18.35 3.65 1.31
C GLN A 123 18.10 4.06 -0.15
N MET A 124 19.02 4.84 -0.74
CA MET A 124 19.03 5.09 -2.19
C MET A 124 19.36 3.80 -2.93
N THR A 125 18.36 3.10 -3.44
CA THR A 125 18.56 1.86 -4.21
C THR A 125 18.11 2.06 -5.66
N SER A 126 19.04 1.87 -6.61
CA SER A 126 18.86 2.24 -8.02
C SER A 126 18.42 1.10 -8.95
N LYS A 127 18.16 -0.11 -8.44
CA LYS A 127 17.81 -1.31 -9.25
C LYS A 127 16.71 -2.17 -8.62
N ILE A 128 15.60 -1.54 -8.25
CA ILE A 128 14.43 -2.18 -7.61
C ILE A 128 13.43 -2.73 -8.66
N ASP A 129 13.28 -2.04 -9.79
CA ASP A 129 12.14 -2.18 -10.70
C ASP A 129 11.93 -3.57 -11.30
N SER A 130 13.04 -4.25 -11.62
CA SER A 130 13.06 -5.56 -12.25
C SER A 130 12.47 -6.63 -11.34
N PHE A 131 12.94 -6.67 -10.10
CA PHE A 131 12.72 -7.76 -9.17
C PHE A 131 11.31 -7.74 -8.56
N PHE A 132 10.64 -6.58 -8.55
CA PHE A 132 9.32 -6.42 -7.92
C PHE A 132 8.16 -6.30 -8.91
N SER A 133 8.43 -6.31 -10.21
CA SER A 133 7.41 -6.22 -11.27
C SER A 133 6.26 -7.21 -11.07
N ALA A 134 6.56 -8.48 -10.77
CA ALA A 134 5.55 -9.51 -10.49
C ALA A 134 4.70 -9.19 -9.23
N LYS A 135 5.31 -8.63 -8.18
CA LYS A 135 4.61 -8.23 -6.94
C LYS A 135 3.71 -7.02 -7.17
N PHE A 136 4.14 -6.07 -8.00
CA PHE A 136 3.35 -4.91 -8.42
C PHE A 136 2.15 -5.34 -9.27
N GLN A 137 2.36 -6.24 -10.23
CA GLN A 137 1.28 -6.79 -11.04
C GLN A 137 0.24 -7.51 -10.17
N ALA A 138 0.69 -8.39 -9.27
CA ALA A 138 -0.20 -9.06 -8.32
C ALA A 138 -0.95 -8.05 -7.44
N CYS A 139 -0.30 -6.96 -7.03
CA CYS A 139 -0.94 -5.88 -6.26
C CYS A 139 -2.08 -5.22 -7.04
N CYS A 140 -1.87 -4.88 -8.33
CA CYS A 140 -2.91 -4.29 -9.18
C CYS A 140 -4.09 -5.24 -9.42
N ILE A 141 -3.82 -6.51 -9.73
CA ILE A 141 -4.85 -7.53 -9.96
C ILE A 141 -5.68 -7.72 -8.69
N ASN A 142 -5.00 -7.91 -7.54
CA ASN A 142 -5.67 -8.10 -6.25
C ASN A 142 -6.46 -6.86 -5.82
N TYR A 143 -5.97 -5.66 -6.15
CA TYR A 143 -6.69 -4.42 -5.86
C TYR A 143 -7.99 -4.35 -6.64
N ASN A 144 -7.93 -4.57 -7.95
CA ASN A 144 -9.10 -4.50 -8.81
C ASN A 144 -10.13 -5.60 -8.48
N SER A 145 -9.68 -6.83 -8.21
CA SER A 145 -10.58 -7.91 -7.78
C SER A 145 -11.24 -7.59 -6.43
N THR A 146 -10.46 -7.11 -5.44
CA THR A 146 -10.98 -6.71 -4.13
C THR A 146 -12.00 -5.57 -4.24
N LEU A 147 -11.70 -4.55 -5.03
CA LEU A 147 -12.60 -3.41 -5.25
C LEU A 147 -13.96 -3.87 -5.80
N LYS A 148 -13.95 -4.75 -6.81
CA LYS A 148 -15.17 -5.35 -7.38
C LYS A 148 -15.93 -6.20 -6.36
N ASN A 149 -15.22 -7.04 -5.61
CA ASN A 149 -15.83 -7.92 -4.61
C ASN A 149 -16.51 -7.12 -3.47
N LEU A 150 -15.91 -6.00 -3.03
CA LEU A 150 -16.42 -5.23 -1.90
C LEU A 150 -17.52 -4.23 -2.26
N PHE A 151 -17.50 -3.65 -3.46
CA PHE A 151 -18.38 -2.54 -3.84
C PHE A 151 -19.22 -2.80 -5.09
N GLY A 152 -18.95 -3.88 -5.83
CA GLY A 152 -19.64 -4.27 -7.06
C GLY A 152 -18.79 -4.05 -8.30
N ASN A 153 -19.14 -4.78 -9.37
CA ASN A 153 -18.39 -4.79 -10.64
C ASN A 153 -18.31 -3.42 -11.32
N ASP A 154 -19.26 -2.51 -11.05
CA ASP A 154 -19.27 -1.17 -11.64
C ASP A 154 -18.09 -0.29 -11.20
N TYR A 155 -17.47 -0.61 -10.07
CA TYR A 155 -16.29 0.09 -9.57
C TYR A 155 -14.97 -0.47 -10.11
N GLY A 156 -14.99 -1.50 -10.95
CA GLY A 156 -13.77 -2.06 -11.55
C GLY A 156 -12.97 -1.02 -12.33
N LEU A 157 -11.64 -1.11 -12.25
CA LEU A 157 -10.72 -0.23 -12.98
C LEU A 157 -10.69 -0.51 -14.50
N GLU A 158 -11.17 -1.68 -14.91
CA GLU A 158 -11.23 -2.13 -16.31
C GLU A 158 -12.01 -1.17 -17.22
N LYS A 159 -13.01 -0.47 -16.68
CA LYS A 159 -13.77 0.54 -17.43
C LYS A 159 -12.96 1.79 -17.76
N ILE A 160 -11.85 2.02 -17.04
CA ILE A 160 -11.05 3.25 -17.11
C ILE A 160 -9.72 2.99 -17.81
N THR A 161 -9.17 1.79 -17.72
CA THR A 161 -7.92 1.44 -18.40
C THR A 161 -7.89 -0.05 -18.72
N PRO A 162 -7.74 -0.48 -19.99
CA PRO A 162 -7.35 -1.85 -20.28
C PRO A 162 -5.96 -2.04 -19.67
N ILE A 163 -5.85 -2.88 -18.63
CA ILE A 163 -4.61 -3.09 -17.88
C ILE A 163 -3.59 -3.77 -18.81
N ALA A 164 -2.85 -2.95 -19.56
CA ALA A 164 -1.62 -3.35 -20.23
C ALA A 164 -0.48 -3.05 -19.26
N LEU A 165 -0.25 -3.97 -18.32
CA LEU A 165 1.07 -4.10 -17.72
C LEU A 165 1.93 -4.78 -18.78
N GLN A 166 2.56 -4.00 -19.67
CA GLN A 166 3.50 -4.55 -20.65
C GLN A 166 4.73 -5.04 -19.89
N LEU A 167 4.78 -6.36 -19.69
CA LEU A 167 5.87 -7.08 -19.03
C LEU A 167 7.07 -7.14 -19.98
N PHE A 168 8.17 -6.48 -19.62
CA PHE A 168 9.47 -7.01 -20.01
C PHE A 168 9.72 -8.24 -19.12
N SER A 169 9.69 -9.44 -19.72
CA SER A 169 10.10 -10.68 -19.05
C SER A 169 11.61 -10.69 -18.90
N PHE A 170 12.10 -11.06 -17.71
CA PHE A 170 13.51 -11.43 -17.53
C PHE A 170 13.77 -12.74 -18.28
N GLY A 171 14.85 -12.78 -19.08
CA GLY A 171 15.40 -14.03 -19.58
C GLY A 171 16.03 -14.81 -18.43
N GLU A 172 15.93 -16.14 -18.48
CA GLU A 172 16.36 -17.07 -17.42
C GLU A 172 17.77 -16.79 -16.86
N SER A 173 18.66 -16.19 -17.66
CA SER A 173 20.03 -15.83 -17.25
C SER A 173 20.15 -14.81 -16.12
N GLN A 174 19.11 -14.02 -15.82
CA GLN A 174 19.14 -13.04 -14.71
C GLN A 174 18.63 -13.63 -13.39
N VAL A 175 17.90 -14.75 -13.41
CA VAL A 175 17.39 -15.39 -12.19
C VAL A 175 18.51 -16.03 -11.38
N ASP A 176 19.52 -16.59 -12.05
CA ASP A 176 20.68 -17.21 -11.39
C ASP A 176 21.56 -16.17 -10.68
N GLU A 177 21.77 -15.00 -11.29
CA GLU A 177 22.49 -13.88 -10.68
C GLU A 177 21.75 -13.30 -9.45
N LEU A 178 20.42 -13.44 -9.41
CA LEU A 178 19.55 -13.00 -8.31
C LEU A 178 19.58 -13.95 -7.10
N ILE A 179 19.72 -15.25 -7.34
CA ILE A 179 19.90 -16.26 -6.27
C ILE A 179 21.24 -16.01 -5.54
N GLU A 180 22.26 -15.63 -6.29
CA GLU A 180 23.60 -15.34 -5.76
C GLU A 180 23.60 -14.05 -4.91
N LYS A 181 22.97 -12.97 -5.38
CA LYS A 181 22.84 -11.71 -4.62
C LYS A 181 21.96 -11.82 -3.37
N ARG A 182 20.91 -12.66 -3.40
CA ARG A 182 20.08 -12.96 -2.22
C ARG A 182 20.89 -13.61 -1.09
N ASN A 183 21.84 -14.47 -1.41
CA ASN A 183 22.73 -15.07 -0.42
C ASN A 183 23.74 -14.06 0.15
N CYS A 184 24.20 -13.12 -0.68
CA CYS A 184 25.10 -12.05 -0.24
C CYS A 184 24.42 -11.06 0.73
N LEU A 185 23.16 -10.68 0.49
CA LEU A 185 22.39 -9.78 1.37
C LEU A 185 22.12 -10.38 2.75
N LYS A 186 21.93 -11.71 2.85
CA LYS A 186 21.80 -12.40 4.15
C LYS A 186 23.09 -12.31 4.97
N ILE A 187 24.26 -12.40 4.32
CA ILE A 187 25.57 -12.31 4.98
C ILE A 187 25.82 -10.88 5.49
N TYR A 188 25.47 -9.86 4.71
CA TYR A 188 25.57 -8.46 5.15
C TYR A 188 24.65 -8.13 6.32
N TRP A 189 23.44 -8.70 6.36
CA TRP A 189 22.52 -8.52 7.49
C TRP A 189 23.03 -9.19 8.79
N ILE A 190 23.63 -10.38 8.67
CA ILE A 190 24.25 -11.08 9.80
C ILE A 190 25.48 -10.31 10.32
N LEU A 191 26.33 -9.82 9.42
CA LEU A 191 27.50 -9.00 9.79
C LEU A 191 27.08 -7.67 10.46
N PHE A 192 26.00 -7.04 9.99
CA PHE A 192 25.46 -5.82 10.60
C PHE A 192 24.89 -6.06 12.01
N GLN A 193 24.28 -7.22 12.24
CA GLN A 193 23.78 -7.61 13.57
C GLN A 193 24.94 -7.92 14.54
N ILE A 194 26.01 -8.55 14.05
CA ILE A 194 27.24 -8.82 14.81
C ILE A 194 27.99 -7.51 15.15
N MET A 195 28.09 -6.57 14.20
CA MET A 195 28.75 -5.27 14.44
C MET A 195 28.00 -4.42 15.47
N LYS A 196 26.65 -4.50 15.53
CA LYS A 196 25.88 -3.82 16.58
C LYS A 196 26.11 -4.38 17.99
N LEU A 197 26.45 -5.67 18.11
CA LEU A 197 26.77 -6.30 19.40
C LEU A 197 28.17 -5.93 19.92
N ILE A 198 29.10 -5.60 19.02
CA ILE A 198 30.49 -5.25 19.38
C ILE A 198 30.61 -3.78 19.85
N VAL A 199 29.72 -2.89 19.41
CA VAL A 199 29.75 -1.45 19.78
C VAL A 199 29.04 -1.16 21.12
N ILE A 200 28.49 -2.18 21.80
CA ILE A 200 27.78 -2.05 23.10
C ILE A 200 28.61 -2.67 24.26
N LEU A 201 29.83 -3.14 24.01
CA LEU A 201 30.83 -3.52 25.02
C LEU A 201 32.00 -2.53 24.99
#